data_AF-A0A7K0K217-F1
#
_entry.id   AF-A0A7K0K217-F1
#
_cell.length_a   1.000
_cell.length_b   1.000
_cell.length_c   1.000
_cell.angle_alpha   90.00
_cell.angle_beta   90.00
_cell.angle_gamma   90.00
#
_symmetry.space_group_name_H-M   'P 1'
#
loop_
_entity.id
_entity.type
_entity.pdbx_description
1 polymer ?
#
loop_
_entity_poly.entity_id
_entity_poly.type
_entity_poly.pdbx_seq_one_letter_code
_entity_poly.pdbx_strand_id
1 'polypeptide(L)' 'MTRSMFNAAVDAVFPRGLGVSLVTDQVLTEFGATAEASLDKGADPLEVWQALLRETDRDTEENLFWHRRDLKRK' A
#
# COMPACT_ATOMS: atom_id res chain seq x y z
N MET A 1 3.43 -7.61 -4.91
CA MET A 1 4.21 -7.64 -3.64
C MET A 1 3.55 -8.60 -2.67
N THR A 2 4.18 -9.06 -1.59
CA THR A 2 3.50 -9.92 -0.59
C THR A 2 2.68 -9.07 0.40
N ARG A 3 1.69 -9.66 1.10
CA ARG A 3 0.89 -8.96 2.14
C ARG A 3 1.78 -8.41 3.27
N SER A 4 2.78 -9.16 3.71
CA SER A 4 3.74 -8.70 4.71
C SER A 4 4.56 -7.50 4.22
N MET A 5 4.95 -7.51 2.94
CA MET A 5 5.69 -6.42 2.33
C MET A 5 4.83 -5.16 2.15
N PHE A 6 3.54 -5.34 1.82
CA PHE A 6 2.55 -4.26 1.80
C PHE A 6 2.43 -3.58 3.18
N ASN A 7 2.24 -4.37 4.25
CA ASN A 7 2.13 -3.82 5.61
C ASN A 7 3.41 -3.04 6.00
N ALA A 8 4.59 -3.57 5.68
CA ALA A 8 5.86 -2.89 5.93
C ALA A 8 5.99 -1.58 5.13
N ALA A 9 5.52 -1.55 3.88
CA ALA A 9 5.51 -0.34 3.06
C ALA A 9 4.56 0.72 3.65
N VAL A 10 3.38 0.31 4.10
CA VAL A 10 2.40 1.17 4.75
C VAL A 10 2.99 1.79 6.02
N ASP A 11 3.59 0.99 6.90
CA ASP A 11 4.20 1.48 8.14
C ASP A 11 5.37 2.44 7.88
N ALA A 12 6.18 2.16 6.85
CA ALA A 12 7.32 2.99 6.49
C ALA A 12 6.92 4.35 5.89
N VAL A 13 5.89 4.37 5.03
CA VAL A 13 5.46 5.58 4.31
C VAL A 13 4.48 6.40 5.15
N PHE A 14 3.64 5.78 5.98
CA PHE A 14 2.60 6.42 6.79
C PHE A 14 2.88 6.24 8.30
N PRO A 15 3.90 6.94 8.85
CA PRO A 15 4.30 6.76 10.23
C PRO A 15 3.23 7.24 11.22
N ARG A 16 3.42 6.88 12.51
CA ARG A 16 2.55 7.26 13.64
C ARG A 16 1.14 6.64 13.62
N GLY A 17 1.00 5.46 13.01
CA GLY A 17 -0.27 4.71 13.02
C GLY A 17 -1.28 5.16 11.96
N LEU A 18 -0.99 6.20 11.19
CA LEU A 18 -1.83 6.66 10.08
C LEU A 18 -2.03 5.55 9.03
N GLY A 19 -1.01 4.72 8.80
CA GLY A 19 -1.08 3.61 7.85
C GLY A 19 -2.20 2.60 8.15
N VAL A 20 -2.44 2.29 9.42
CA VAL A 20 -3.51 1.37 9.83
C VAL A 20 -4.87 1.95 9.50
N SER A 21 -5.13 3.21 9.88
CA SER A 21 -6.39 3.89 9.58
C SER A 21 -6.63 4.01 8.07
N LEU A 22 -5.59 4.29 7.28
CA LEU A 22 -5.74 4.32 5.83
C LEU A 22 -6.10 2.96 5.25
N VAL A 23 -5.52 1.87 5.76
CA VAL A 23 -5.83 0.52 5.26
C VAL A 23 -7.28 0.12 5.53
N THR A 24 -7.83 0.52 6.68
CA THR A 24 -9.19 0.15 7.11
C THR A 24 -10.26 1.13 6.63
N ASP A 25 -9.96 2.42 6.57
CA ASP A 25 -10.98 3.47 6.41
C ASP A 25 -10.95 4.15 5.04
N GLN A 26 -9.79 4.18 4.35
CA GLN A 26 -9.69 4.81 3.03
C GLN A 26 -10.27 3.90 1.95
N VAL A 27 -11.36 4.34 1.32
CA VAL A 27 -11.88 3.70 0.11
C VAL A 27 -10.96 4.04 -1.07
N LEU A 28 -10.52 3.02 -1.79
CA LEU A 28 -9.73 3.15 -3.00
C LEU A 28 -10.69 3.20 -4.19
N THR A 29 -10.69 4.30 -4.94
CA THR A 29 -11.66 4.53 -6.03
C THR A 29 -11.63 3.41 -7.07
N GLU A 30 -10.44 2.93 -7.42
CA GLU A 30 -10.22 1.86 -8.41
C GLU A 30 -10.81 0.51 -8.00
N PHE A 31 -10.90 0.24 -6.70
CA PHE A 31 -11.42 -1.02 -6.16
C PHE A 31 -12.86 -0.88 -5.64
N GLY A 32 -13.35 0.34 -5.47
CA GLY A 32 -14.64 0.63 -4.83
C GLY A 32 -14.73 0.09 -3.39
N ALA A 33 -13.59 -0.14 -2.75
CA ALA A 33 -13.47 -0.78 -1.43
C ALA A 33 -12.22 -0.30 -0.72
N THR A 34 -12.12 -0.57 0.58
CA THR A 34 -10.93 -0.25 1.37
C THR A 34 -9.75 -1.15 0.99
N ALA A 35 -8.53 -0.76 1.36
CA ALA A 35 -7.36 -1.58 1.08
C ALA A 35 -7.48 -2.96 1.76
N GLU A 36 -7.93 -3.00 3.02
CA GLU A 36 -8.20 -4.25 3.74
C GLU A 36 -9.21 -5.12 3.01
N ALA A 37 -10.38 -4.58 2.69
CA ALA A 37 -11.45 -5.34 2.02
C ALA A 37 -11.03 -5.84 0.63
N SER A 38 -10.22 -5.07 -0.10
CA SER A 38 -9.68 -5.47 -1.40
C SER A 38 -8.70 -6.63 -1.27
N LEU A 39 -7.77 -6.54 -0.31
CA LEU A 39 -6.79 -7.60 -0.06
C LEU A 39 -7.46 -8.89 0.42
N ASP A 40 -8.48 -8.80 1.25
CA ASP A 40 -9.20 -9.97 1.77
C ASP A 40 -10.04 -10.65 0.69
N LYS A 41 -10.44 -9.92 -0.37
CA LYS A 41 -11.02 -10.47 -1.60
C LYS A 41 -9.98 -11.06 -2.56
N GLY A 42 -8.70 -11.01 -2.23
CA GLY A 42 -7.61 -11.56 -3.03
C GLY A 42 -7.06 -10.61 -4.10
N ALA A 43 -7.31 -9.29 -4.00
CA ALA A 43 -6.67 -8.32 -4.88
C ALA A 43 -5.13 -8.37 -4.74
N ASP A 44 -4.42 -8.06 -5.82
CA ASP A 44 -2.96 -8.04 -5.79
C ASP A 44 -2.45 -6.92 -4.86
N PRO A 45 -1.58 -7.23 -3.87
CA PRO A 45 -1.13 -6.21 -2.93
C PRO A 45 -0.32 -5.08 -3.55
N LEU A 46 0.30 -5.27 -4.73
CA LEU A 46 1.02 -4.20 -5.43
C LEU A 46 0.03 -3.24 -6.10
N GLU A 47 -1.06 -3.75 -6.68
CA GLU A 47 -2.12 -2.90 -7.23
C GLU A 47 -2.80 -2.08 -6.11
N VAL A 48 -3.14 -2.72 -4.99
CA VAL A 48 -3.71 -2.04 -3.81
C VAL A 48 -2.77 -0.98 -3.26
N TRP A 49 -1.47 -1.26 -3.18
CA TRP A 49 -0.45 -0.29 -2.78
C TRP A 49 -0.42 0.93 -3.69
N GLN A 50 -0.40 0.73 -5.00
CA GLN A 50 -0.34 1.83 -5.95
C GLN A 50 -1.60 2.69 -5.92
N ALA A 51 -2.77 2.09 -5.77
CA ALA A 51 -4.02 2.82 -5.59
C ALA A 51 -4.00 3.65 -4.30
N LEU A 52 -3.55 3.08 -3.18
CA LEU A 52 -3.42 3.81 -1.92
C LEU A 52 -2.45 5.01 -2.03
N LEU A 53 -1.35 4.86 -2.76
CA LEU A 53 -0.43 5.96 -3.01
C LEU A 53 -1.07 7.08 -3.83
N ARG A 54 -1.88 6.74 -4.84
CA ARG A 54 -2.62 7.74 -5.64
C ARG A 54 -3.65 8.51 -4.82
N GLU A 55 -4.43 7.79 -4.01
CA GLU A 55 -5.45 8.40 -3.13
C GLU A 55 -4.86 9.31 -2.04
N THR A 56 -3.56 9.17 -1.76
CA THR A 56 -2.86 9.94 -0.72
C THR A 56 -1.82 10.90 -1.27
N ASP A 57 -1.79 11.12 -2.59
CA ASP A 57 -0.84 11.98 -3.31
C ASP A 57 0.64 11.64 -2.99
N ARG A 58 0.95 10.34 -2.91
CA ARG A 58 2.28 9.80 -2.54
C ARG A 58 2.86 8.86 -3.59
N ASP A 59 2.33 8.85 -4.80
CA ASP A 59 2.73 8.06 -5.96
C ASP A 59 4.08 8.50 -6.58
N THR A 60 5.04 8.87 -5.75
CA THR A 60 6.42 9.10 -6.16
C THR A 60 7.08 7.81 -6.65
N GLU A 61 8.05 7.90 -7.58
CA GLU A 61 8.80 6.74 -8.07
C GLU A 61 9.40 5.91 -6.92
N GLU A 62 9.88 6.58 -5.87
CA GLU A 62 10.41 5.93 -4.68
C GLU A 62 9.39 4.97 -4.04
N ASN A 63 8.16 5.44 -3.85
CA ASN A 63 7.10 4.67 -3.20
C ASN A 63 6.51 3.61 -4.14
N LEU A 64 6.35 3.93 -5.43
CA LEU A 64 5.88 2.97 -6.44
C LEU A 64 6.80 1.75 -6.53
N PHE A 65 8.11 1.97 -6.44
CA PHE A 65 9.13 0.91 -6.49
C PHE A 65 9.63 0.47 -5.11
N TRP A 66 8.90 0.75 -4.03
CA TRP A 66 9.30 0.38 -2.66
C TRP A 66 9.67 -1.11 -2.54
N HIS A 67 8.87 -1.97 -3.18
CA HIS A 67 9.09 -3.42 -3.26
C HIS A 67 10.41 -3.86 -3.92
N ARG A 68 11.06 -2.97 -4.68
CA ARG A 68 12.37 -3.22 -5.32
C ARG A 68 13.55 -2.82 -4.42
N ARG A 69 13.31 -2.09 -3.32
CA ARG A 69 14.36 -1.68 -2.38
C ARG A 69 15.02 -2.88 -1.70
N ASP A 70 14.25 -3.93 -1.40
CA ASP A 70 14.78 -5.16 -0.81
C ASP A 70 15.64 -6.01 -1.76
N LEU A 71 15.56 -5.81 -3.08
CA LEU A 71 16.44 -6.48 -4.04
C LEU A 71 17.89 -5.97 -4.00
N LYS A 72 18.16 -4.85 -3.31
CA LYS A 72 19.48 -4.20 -3.26
C LYS A 72 20.23 -4.34 -1.92
N ARG A 73 19.70 -5.05 -0.91
CA ARG A 73 20.52 -5.44 0.25
C ARG A 73 21.40 -6.65 -0.13
N LYS A 74 22.58 -6.36 -0.68
CA LYS A 74 23.72 -7.29 -0.73
C LYS A 74 24.93 -6.62 -0.10
#